data_AF-A0A7L1LAL0-F1
#
_entry.id   AF-A0A7L1LAL0-F1
#
_cell.length_a   1.000
_cell.length_b   1.000
_cell.length_c   1.000
_cell.angle_alpha   90.00
_cell.angle_beta   90.00
_cell.angle_gamma   90.00
#
_symmetry.space_group_name_H-M   'P 1'
#
loop_
_entity.id
_entity.type
_entity.pdbx_description
1 polymer ?
#
loop_
_entity_poly.entity_id
_entity_poly.type
_entity_poly.pdbx_seq_one_letter_code
_entity_poly.pdbx_strand_id
1 'polypeptide(L)'
;DPCQNGGRWTGTFCLCPPNVDGARCQFGASTINLTAELGPSILMLARVTNRNFSEDMGDTSSPTYRSFVDEFSRTMDRIYHNVSGYRGTRVLTLTRGSVVVNYKVLLHPPAGDKPSASLDHRARELLEVANAAPQPRNCSHSTEGLCFSASSSRSAHAEMSVLNATELCRKYAPANFSRYYYPYRTQNSFLCVTNCTLNVPGSINCNSG
;
A
#
# COMPACT_ATOMS: atom_id res chain seq x y z
N ASP A 1 -6.83 32.76 -9.49
CA ASP A 1 -5.91 31.62 -9.61
C ASP A 1 -6.11 30.98 -10.98
N PRO A 2 -5.07 30.89 -11.84
CA PRO A 2 -5.21 30.25 -13.15
C PRO A 2 -5.36 28.72 -13.07
N CYS A 3 -4.99 28.07 -11.97
CA CYS A 3 -5.00 26.62 -11.85
C CYS A 3 -6.38 26.07 -11.48
N GLN A 4 -6.68 24.85 -11.93
CA GLN A 4 -7.91 24.11 -11.67
C GLN A 4 -7.64 22.90 -10.78
N ASN A 5 -8.71 22.23 -10.31
CA ASN A 5 -8.66 20.97 -9.56
C ASN A 5 -7.65 20.93 -8.40
N GLY A 6 -7.50 22.04 -7.67
CA GLY A 6 -6.58 22.15 -6.52
C GLY A 6 -5.11 22.34 -6.90
N GLY A 7 -4.81 22.66 -8.16
CA GLY A 7 -3.46 23.04 -8.60
C GLY A 7 -2.93 24.29 -7.91
N ARG A 8 -1.61 24.34 -7.68
CA ARG A 8 -0.93 25.49 -7.07
C ARG A 8 -0.14 26.26 -8.13
N TRP A 9 -0.43 27.56 -8.26
CA TRP A 9 0.34 28.44 -9.14
C TRP A 9 1.75 28.71 -8.57
N THR A 10 2.78 28.52 -9.38
CA THR A 10 4.19 28.77 -8.99
C THR A 10 4.71 30.16 -9.38
N GLY A 11 3.91 30.94 -10.13
CA GLY A 11 4.37 32.16 -10.79
C GLY A 11 4.57 31.98 -12.30
N THR A 12 4.79 30.75 -12.77
CA THR A 12 5.03 30.44 -14.20
C THR A 12 4.20 29.27 -14.72
N PHE A 13 3.89 28.27 -13.91
CA PHE A 13 3.06 27.12 -14.29
C PHE A 13 2.24 26.60 -13.11
N CYS A 14 1.28 25.71 -13.38
CA CYS A 14 0.51 25.04 -12.35
C CYS A 14 1.18 23.74 -11.91
N LEU A 15 1.45 23.61 -10.60
CA LEU A 15 1.78 22.33 -9.98
C LEU A 15 0.50 21.55 -9.71
N CYS A 16 0.33 20.44 -10.42
CA CYS A 16 -0.88 19.62 -10.34
C CYS A 16 -0.81 18.63 -9.17
N PRO A 17 -1.89 18.49 -8.39
CA PRO A 17 -2.00 17.42 -7.41
C PRO A 17 -2.08 16.05 -8.12
N PRO A 18 -1.95 14.94 -7.37
CA PRO A 18 -2.09 13.61 -7.95
C PRO A 18 -3.39 13.42 -8.75
N ASN A 19 -3.31 12.61 -9.80
CA ASN A 19 -4.43 12.18 -10.66
C ASN A 19 -5.06 13.27 -11.54
N VAL A 20 -4.46 14.45 -11.66
CA VAL A 20 -4.83 15.49 -12.62
C VAL A 20 -3.63 15.95 -13.43
N ASP A 21 -3.86 16.40 -14.65
CA ASP A 21 -2.83 16.88 -15.56
C ASP A 21 -3.29 18.09 -16.39
N GLY A 22 -2.38 18.56 -17.26
CA GLY A 22 -2.56 19.70 -18.14
C GLY A 22 -1.91 20.97 -17.59
N ALA A 23 -1.71 21.96 -18.47
CA ALA A 23 -1.03 23.22 -18.11
C ALA A 23 -1.70 23.99 -16.97
N ARG A 24 -3.01 23.78 -16.77
CA ARG A 24 -3.83 24.36 -15.70
C ARG A 24 -4.40 23.30 -14.78
N CYS A 25 -3.92 22.05 -14.82
CA CYS A 25 -4.48 20.91 -14.08
C CYS A 25 -5.95 20.64 -14.43
N GLN A 26 -6.35 20.92 -15.67
CA GLN A 26 -7.74 20.92 -16.10
C GLN A 26 -8.26 19.52 -16.48
N PHE A 27 -7.38 18.54 -16.68
CA PHE A 27 -7.77 17.18 -17.10
C PHE A 27 -7.49 16.16 -15.99
N GLY A 28 -8.21 15.05 -16.02
CA GLY A 28 -7.86 13.89 -15.21
C GLY A 28 -6.68 13.16 -15.84
N ALA A 29 -5.73 12.73 -15.01
CA ALA A 29 -4.58 11.98 -15.50
C ALA A 29 -5.05 10.69 -16.17
N SER A 30 -4.60 10.40 -17.38
CA SER A 30 -5.04 9.21 -18.15
C SER A 30 -4.78 7.87 -17.45
N THR A 31 -3.92 7.84 -16.44
CA THR A 31 -3.61 6.64 -15.67
C THR A 31 -3.52 6.96 -14.17
N ILE A 32 -4.19 6.16 -13.34
CA ILE A 32 -4.07 6.21 -11.87
C ILE A 32 -3.61 4.84 -11.38
N ASN A 33 -2.52 4.78 -10.62
CA ASN A 33 -1.97 3.51 -10.14
C ASN A 33 -2.63 3.08 -8.82
N LEU A 34 -3.39 1.97 -8.85
CA LEU A 34 -4.07 1.37 -7.71
C LEU A 34 -3.46 0.03 -7.28
N THR A 35 -2.24 -0.27 -7.72
CA THR A 35 -1.51 -1.48 -7.31
C THR A 35 -1.45 -1.58 -5.78
N ALA A 36 -1.51 -0.46 -5.07
CA ALA A 36 -1.50 -0.48 -3.61
C ALA A 36 -2.72 -1.06 -2.93
N GLU A 37 -3.86 -0.89 -3.58
CA GLU A 37 -5.15 -1.25 -3.02
C GLU A 37 -5.66 -2.58 -3.59
N LEU A 38 -5.34 -2.85 -4.86
CA LEU A 38 -5.79 -4.05 -5.57
C LEU A 38 -4.70 -5.12 -5.76
N GLY A 39 -3.44 -4.78 -5.46
CA GLY A 39 -2.33 -5.71 -5.55
C GLY A 39 -2.46 -6.89 -4.56
N PRO A 40 -1.75 -8.00 -4.82
CA PRO A 40 -1.73 -9.12 -3.89
C PRO A 40 -1.19 -8.69 -2.52
N SER A 41 -1.85 -9.15 -1.46
CA SER A 41 -1.41 -8.90 -0.10
C SER A 41 -1.52 -10.15 0.76
N ILE A 42 -0.62 -10.28 1.73
CA ILE A 42 -0.68 -11.32 2.76
C ILE A 42 -0.99 -10.64 4.09
N LEU A 43 -2.03 -11.12 4.76
CA LEU A 43 -2.35 -10.70 6.11
C LEU A 43 -1.38 -11.36 7.09
N MET A 44 -0.76 -10.57 7.94
CA MET A 44 0.24 -11.01 8.90
C MET A 44 -0.13 -10.53 10.30
N LEU A 45 0.19 -11.35 11.30
CA LEU A 45 0.11 -10.98 12.70
C LEU A 45 1.51 -11.00 13.32
N ALA A 46 1.85 -9.95 14.05
CA ALA A 46 3.07 -9.87 14.84
C ALA A 46 2.77 -9.29 16.22
N ARG A 47 3.39 -9.84 17.26
CA ARG A 47 3.34 -9.26 18.61
C ARG A 47 4.69 -8.63 18.92
N VAL A 48 4.66 -7.34 19.27
CA VAL A 48 5.81 -6.58 19.73
C VAL A 48 5.91 -6.70 21.24
N THR A 49 7.03 -7.18 21.76
CA THR A 49 7.19 -7.57 23.17
C THR A 49 7.78 -6.48 24.06
N ASN A 50 8.58 -5.57 23.49
CA ASN A 50 9.24 -4.48 24.22
C ASN A 50 8.47 -3.14 24.16
N ARG A 51 7.15 -3.21 23.89
CA ARG A 51 6.24 -2.07 23.84
C ARG A 51 4.94 -2.40 24.54
N ASN A 52 4.43 -1.43 25.29
CA ASN A 52 3.13 -1.51 25.92
C ASN A 52 2.09 -0.80 25.04
N PHE A 53 0.92 -1.41 24.93
CA PHE A 53 -0.22 -0.78 24.28
C PHE A 53 -0.74 0.37 25.16
N SER A 54 -0.85 1.58 24.59
CA SER A 54 -1.56 2.70 25.22
C SER A 54 -2.92 2.89 24.57
N GLU A 55 -3.86 3.55 25.24
CA GLU A 55 -5.21 3.78 24.68
C GLU A 55 -5.18 4.64 23.41
N ASP A 56 -4.25 5.58 23.32
CA ASP A 56 -4.01 6.39 22.11
C ASP A 56 -3.64 5.53 20.90
N MET A 57 -3.04 4.34 21.09
CA MET A 57 -2.76 3.41 19.99
C MET A 57 -4.05 2.76 19.43
N GLY A 58 -5.20 2.93 20.07
CA GLY A 58 -6.51 2.59 19.50
C GLY A 58 -7.03 3.66 18.53
N ASP A 59 -6.52 4.89 18.60
CA ASP A 59 -6.92 6.00 17.73
C ASP A 59 -5.90 6.17 16.59
N THR A 60 -6.33 5.85 15.36
CA THR A 60 -5.49 5.99 14.15
C THR A 60 -5.05 7.42 13.86
N SER A 61 -5.70 8.41 14.48
CA SER A 61 -5.37 9.82 14.37
C SER A 61 -4.39 10.31 15.45
N SER A 62 -4.10 9.51 16.47
CA SER A 62 -3.21 9.92 17.55
C SER A 62 -1.75 9.99 17.09
N PRO A 63 -0.94 10.93 17.62
CA PRO A 63 0.51 10.94 17.38
C PRO A 63 1.18 9.63 17.78
N THR A 64 0.73 9.02 18.88
CA THR A 64 1.26 7.75 19.42
C THR A 64 1.06 6.60 18.43
N TYR A 65 -0.14 6.46 17.85
CA TYR A 65 -0.40 5.48 16.81
C TYR A 65 0.49 5.70 15.59
N ARG A 66 0.52 6.93 15.07
CA ARG A 66 1.28 7.26 13.86
C ARG A 66 2.77 7.00 14.03
N SER A 67 3.34 7.39 15.19
CA SER A 67 4.74 7.16 15.51
C SER A 67 5.07 5.66 15.60
N PHE A 68 4.23 4.88 16.28
CA PHE A 68 4.41 3.43 16.36
C PHE A 68 4.30 2.76 14.99
N VAL A 69 3.28 3.12 14.19
CA VAL A 69 3.08 2.57 12.84
C VAL A 69 4.25 2.91 11.91
N ASP A 70 4.81 4.10 12.01
CA ASP A 70 5.99 4.52 11.24
C ASP A 70 7.24 3.70 11.64
N GLU A 71 7.50 3.52 12.95
CA GLU A 71 8.59 2.66 13.44
C GLU A 71 8.40 1.19 13.02
N PHE A 72 7.19 0.67 13.15
CA PHE A 72 6.84 -0.70 12.77
C PHE A 72 7.03 -0.91 11.27
N SER A 73 6.48 -0.03 10.44
CA SER A 73 6.55 -0.16 8.98
C SER A 73 8.00 -0.13 8.49
N ARG A 74 8.83 0.80 9.01
CA ARG A 74 10.27 0.83 8.69
C ARG A 74 11.01 -0.43 9.13
N THR A 75 10.67 -0.98 10.28
CA THR A 75 11.23 -2.24 10.76
C THR A 75 10.86 -3.38 9.81
N MET A 76 9.60 -3.49 9.42
CA MET A 76 9.14 -4.54 8.50
C MET A 76 9.70 -4.36 7.08
N ASP A 77 9.87 -3.14 6.60
CA ASP A 77 10.52 -2.85 5.31
C ASP A 77 11.95 -3.40 5.28
N ARG A 78 12.70 -3.26 6.38
CA ARG A 78 14.04 -3.87 6.50
C ARG A 78 13.98 -5.38 6.57
N ILE A 79 12.99 -5.97 7.23
CA ILE A 79 12.84 -7.43 7.30
C ILE A 79 12.55 -8.02 5.93
N TYR A 80 11.65 -7.39 5.15
CA TYR A 80 11.18 -7.93 3.88
C TYR A 80 11.87 -7.36 2.63
N HIS A 81 12.86 -6.48 2.76
CA HIS A 81 13.50 -5.81 1.61
C HIS A 81 14.00 -6.77 0.52
N ASN A 82 14.46 -7.98 0.89
CA ASN A 82 14.95 -8.99 -0.04
C ASN A 82 13.88 -9.98 -0.52
N VAL A 83 12.65 -9.87 -0.03
CA VAL A 83 11.54 -10.72 -0.49
C VAL A 83 11.13 -10.28 -1.89
N SER A 84 11.11 -11.23 -2.82
CA SER A 84 10.80 -10.93 -4.22
C SER A 84 9.40 -10.33 -4.36
N GLY A 85 9.34 -9.20 -5.05
CA GLY A 85 8.10 -8.45 -5.25
C GLY A 85 7.55 -7.78 -3.99
N TYR A 86 8.33 -7.65 -2.90
CA TYR A 86 7.94 -6.81 -1.78
C TYR A 86 7.75 -5.35 -2.21
N ARG A 87 6.78 -4.68 -1.60
CA ARG A 87 6.43 -3.29 -1.94
C ARG A 87 6.21 -2.41 -0.72
N GLY A 88 5.85 -2.98 0.41
CA GLY A 88 5.63 -2.26 1.65
C GLY A 88 4.68 -2.99 2.59
N THR A 89 4.39 -2.36 3.72
CA THR A 89 3.40 -2.85 4.68
C THR A 89 2.30 -1.83 4.92
N ARG A 90 1.15 -2.31 5.41
CA ARG A 90 0.05 -1.48 5.90
C ARG A 90 -0.50 -2.03 7.20
N VAL A 91 -0.30 -1.31 8.30
CA VAL A 91 -0.92 -1.65 9.59
C VAL A 91 -2.43 -1.45 9.48
N LEU A 92 -3.20 -2.45 9.91
CA LEU A 92 -4.65 -2.43 9.95
C LEU A 92 -5.15 -2.04 11.34
N THR A 93 -4.66 -2.74 12.36
CA THR A 93 -5.09 -2.54 13.75
C THR A 93 -3.98 -2.85 14.73
N LEU A 94 -3.98 -2.13 15.86
CA LEU A 94 -3.19 -2.43 17.04
C LEU A 94 -4.13 -2.90 18.15
N THR A 95 -3.77 -3.96 18.86
CA THR A 95 -4.60 -4.53 19.95
C THR A 95 -3.82 -4.78 21.24
N ARG A 96 -4.57 -4.87 22.35
CA ARG A 96 -4.08 -5.02 23.73
C ARG A 96 -3.38 -6.38 23.98
N GLY A 97 -2.62 -6.45 25.08
CA GLY A 97 -1.48 -7.37 25.21
C GLY A 97 -0.23 -6.70 24.62
N SER A 98 0.99 -7.20 24.84
CA SER A 98 2.19 -6.63 24.18
C SER A 98 1.85 -6.33 22.71
N VAL A 99 2.11 -5.11 22.23
CA VAL A 99 1.39 -4.50 21.08
C VAL A 99 1.23 -5.50 19.93
N VAL A 100 0.00 -6.00 19.73
CA VAL A 100 -0.30 -6.96 18.66
C VAL A 100 -0.71 -6.20 17.42
N VAL A 101 0.06 -6.38 16.36
CA VAL A 101 -0.06 -5.67 15.09
C VAL A 101 -0.65 -6.61 14.05
N ASN A 102 -1.84 -6.27 13.58
CA ASN A 102 -2.42 -6.86 12.38
C ASN A 102 -2.06 -5.98 11.19
N TYR A 103 -1.40 -6.53 10.17
CA TYR A 103 -0.90 -5.74 9.04
C TYR A 103 -0.92 -6.55 7.74
N LYS A 104 -0.97 -5.84 6.62
CA LYS A 104 -0.79 -6.42 5.29
C LYS A 104 0.64 -6.24 4.84
N VAL A 105 1.24 -7.31 4.32
CA VAL A 105 2.41 -7.21 3.44
C VAL A 105 1.91 -7.05 2.01
N LEU A 106 2.27 -5.94 1.38
CA LEU A 106 1.84 -5.57 0.05
C LEU A 106 2.89 -6.02 -0.95
N LEU A 107 2.44 -6.68 -2.01
CA LEU A 107 3.32 -7.31 -2.97
C LEU A 107 2.98 -6.82 -4.39
N HIS A 108 3.98 -6.77 -5.26
CA HIS A 108 3.74 -6.63 -6.69
C HIS A 108 3.10 -7.92 -7.24
N PRO A 109 2.20 -7.79 -8.23
CA PRO A 109 1.77 -8.91 -9.06
C PRO A 109 2.99 -9.64 -9.66
N PRO A 110 2.96 -10.98 -9.73
CA PRO A 110 4.02 -11.75 -10.37
C PRO A 110 4.11 -11.40 -11.86
N ALA A 111 5.33 -11.27 -12.39
CA ALA A 111 5.55 -10.93 -13.79
C ALA A 111 5.22 -12.10 -14.74
N GLY A 112 4.42 -11.81 -15.76
CA GLY A 112 4.07 -12.74 -16.86
C GLY A 112 2.94 -13.73 -16.56
N ASP A 113 2.68 -14.65 -17.50
CA ASP A 113 1.67 -15.72 -17.41
C ASP A 113 2.07 -16.88 -16.48
N LYS A 114 3.14 -16.71 -15.68
CA LYS A 114 3.47 -17.70 -14.67
C LYS A 114 2.32 -17.74 -13.68
N PRO A 115 1.70 -18.92 -13.45
CA PRO A 115 0.67 -19.03 -12.43
C PRO A 115 1.28 -18.47 -11.16
N SER A 116 0.58 -17.50 -10.56
CA SER A 116 1.01 -16.87 -9.32
C SER A 116 1.55 -17.95 -8.41
N ALA A 117 2.82 -17.88 -8.00
CA ALA A 117 3.26 -18.67 -6.86
C ALA A 117 2.17 -18.49 -5.80
N SER A 118 1.51 -19.59 -5.39
CA SER A 118 0.30 -19.52 -4.58
C SER A 118 0.51 -18.50 -3.47
N LEU A 119 -0.46 -17.63 -3.20
CA LEU A 119 -0.36 -16.70 -2.09
C LEU A 119 0.00 -17.43 -0.78
N ASP A 120 -0.35 -18.72 -0.66
CA ASP A 120 0.08 -19.59 0.44
C ASP A 120 1.59 -19.84 0.48
N HIS A 121 2.23 -20.03 -0.68
CA HIS A 121 3.69 -20.15 -0.76
C HIS A 121 4.36 -18.85 -0.32
N ARG A 122 3.84 -17.70 -0.80
CA ARG A 122 4.36 -16.39 -0.41
C ARG A 122 4.13 -16.09 1.06
N ALA A 123 3.00 -16.53 1.61
CA ALA A 123 2.72 -16.43 3.05
C ALA A 123 3.74 -17.21 3.88
N ARG A 124 4.11 -18.44 3.46
CA ARG A 124 5.15 -19.23 4.11
C ARG A 124 6.52 -18.57 4.05
N GLU A 125 6.92 -18.10 2.87
CA GLU A 125 8.19 -17.37 2.68
C GLU A 125 8.27 -16.13 3.60
N LEU A 126 7.21 -15.32 3.65
CA LEU A 126 7.15 -14.15 4.52
C LEU A 126 7.26 -14.54 6.00
N LEU A 127 6.60 -15.63 6.40
CA LEU A 127 6.68 -16.12 7.78
C LEU A 127 8.10 -16.58 8.14
N GLU A 128 8.78 -17.29 7.24
CA GLU A 128 10.17 -17.72 7.42
C GLU A 128 11.11 -16.53 7.55
N VAL A 129 11.01 -15.55 6.65
CA VAL A 129 11.82 -14.32 6.69
C VAL A 129 11.55 -13.54 7.98
N ALA A 130 10.28 -13.42 8.38
CA ALA A 130 9.92 -12.72 9.60
C ALA A 130 10.49 -13.43 10.85
N ASN A 131 10.48 -14.77 10.87
CA ASN A 131 11.01 -15.57 11.97
C ASN A 131 12.54 -15.59 12.04
N ALA A 132 13.22 -15.50 10.90
CA ALA A 132 14.68 -15.41 10.81
C ALA A 132 15.20 -13.98 11.06
N ALA A 133 14.32 -12.98 11.13
CA ALA A 133 14.69 -11.59 11.32
C ALA A 133 15.51 -11.38 12.61
N PRO A 134 16.70 -10.75 12.51
CA PRO A 134 17.51 -10.41 13.68
C PRO A 134 16.71 -9.56 14.67
N GLN A 135 16.77 -9.91 15.95
CA GLN A 135 16.18 -9.13 17.03
C GLN A 135 17.19 -8.11 17.58
N PRO A 136 16.73 -6.98 18.13
CA PRO A 136 17.59 -6.08 18.90
C PRO A 136 18.31 -6.83 20.04
N ARG A 137 19.52 -6.37 20.40
CA ARG A 137 20.35 -7.02 21.44
C ARG A 137 19.71 -7.03 22.83
N ASN A 138 18.88 -6.04 23.16
CA ASN A 138 18.24 -5.91 24.47
C ASN A 138 16.74 -5.66 24.31
N CYS A 139 15.93 -6.71 24.52
CA CYS A 139 14.48 -6.64 24.44
C CYS A 139 13.78 -6.40 25.79
N SER A 140 14.53 -6.32 26.88
CA SER A 140 13.98 -6.16 28.23
C SER A 140 13.88 -4.69 28.64
N HIS A 141 14.80 -3.84 28.18
CA HIS A 141 14.90 -2.45 28.64
C HIS A 141 15.09 -1.42 27.51
N SER A 142 15.30 -1.84 26.27
CA SER A 142 15.57 -0.91 25.18
C SER A 142 14.30 -0.35 24.54
N THR A 143 14.27 0.98 24.39
CA THR A 143 13.34 1.66 23.50
C THR A 143 13.87 1.72 22.06
N GLU A 144 15.09 1.26 21.78
CA GLU A 144 15.63 1.21 20.42
C GLU A 144 15.23 -0.07 19.70
N GLY A 145 14.49 0.08 18.61
CA GLY A 145 14.03 -1.03 17.78
C GLY A 145 12.88 -1.83 18.40
N LEU A 146 12.20 -2.60 17.55
CA LEU A 146 11.08 -3.43 17.95
C LEU A 146 11.53 -4.87 18.13
N CYS A 147 11.19 -5.44 19.28
CA CYS A 147 11.36 -6.85 19.57
C CYS A 147 10.05 -7.58 19.33
N PHE A 148 10.14 -8.75 18.73
CA PHE A 148 8.99 -9.55 18.36
C PHE A 148 8.99 -10.87 19.11
N SER A 149 7.80 -11.37 19.43
CA SER A 149 7.68 -12.70 20.05
C SER A 149 8.05 -13.83 19.08
N ALA A 150 8.28 -15.01 19.67
CA ALA A 150 8.65 -16.23 18.97
C ALA A 150 7.63 -16.62 17.88
N SER A 151 8.10 -17.47 16.95
CA SER A 151 7.40 -17.88 15.74
C SER A 151 5.96 -18.36 15.94
N SER A 152 5.65 -19.02 17.07
CA SER A 152 4.30 -19.51 17.38
C SER A 152 3.21 -18.44 17.51
N SER A 153 3.61 -17.17 17.70
CA SER A 153 2.70 -16.03 17.80
C SER A 153 2.51 -15.27 16.49
N ARG A 154 3.21 -15.67 15.42
CA ARG A 154 3.08 -15.07 14.09
C ARG A 154 2.26 -15.99 13.20
N SER A 155 1.34 -15.39 12.45
CA SER A 155 0.55 -16.11 11.46
C SER A 155 0.51 -15.31 10.16
N ALA A 156 0.31 -16.03 9.07
CA ALA A 156 0.22 -15.50 7.73
C ALA A 156 -1.00 -16.13 7.05
N HIS A 157 -1.87 -15.29 6.49
CA HIS A 157 -3.04 -15.74 5.72
C HIS A 157 -3.06 -15.05 4.36
N ALA A 158 -3.22 -15.84 3.31
CA ALA A 158 -3.44 -15.32 1.98
C ALA A 158 -4.76 -14.55 1.97
N GLU A 159 -4.72 -13.28 1.54
CA GLU A 159 -5.91 -12.45 1.42
C GLU A 159 -6.07 -12.03 -0.03
N MET A 160 -7.23 -12.33 -0.59
CA MET A 160 -7.60 -11.86 -1.92
C MET A 160 -8.39 -10.57 -1.76
N SER A 161 -7.97 -9.49 -2.42
CA SER A 161 -8.67 -8.20 -2.33
C SER A 161 -10.07 -8.32 -2.92
N VAL A 162 -11.11 -8.18 -2.09
CA VAL A 162 -12.54 -8.21 -2.50
C VAL A 162 -13.01 -6.81 -2.93
N LEU A 163 -12.09 -5.86 -3.10
CA LEU A 163 -12.43 -4.48 -3.47
C LEU A 163 -13.00 -4.42 -4.89
N ASN A 164 -14.12 -3.71 -5.04
CA ASN A 164 -14.68 -3.39 -6.35
C ASN A 164 -13.73 -2.43 -7.08
N ALA A 165 -12.90 -2.98 -7.96
CA ALA A 165 -11.87 -2.24 -8.68
C ALA A 165 -12.44 -1.04 -9.46
N THR A 166 -13.65 -1.15 -9.98
CA THR A 166 -14.34 -0.07 -10.69
C THR A 166 -14.74 1.06 -9.75
N GLU A 167 -15.33 0.76 -8.59
CA GLU A 167 -15.65 1.78 -7.58
C GLU A 167 -14.38 2.46 -7.07
N LEU A 168 -13.31 1.69 -6.89
CA LEU A 168 -12.04 2.23 -6.46
C LEU A 168 -11.47 3.18 -7.51
N CYS A 169 -11.49 2.82 -8.79
CA CYS A 169 -11.11 3.73 -9.86
C CYS A 169 -11.92 5.02 -9.85
N ARG A 170 -13.23 4.93 -9.67
CA ARG A 170 -14.11 6.11 -9.58
C ARG A 170 -13.82 6.97 -8.35
N LYS A 171 -13.46 6.35 -7.22
CA LYS A 171 -13.13 7.03 -5.96
C LYS A 171 -11.84 7.84 -6.05
N TYR A 172 -10.80 7.31 -6.71
CA TYR A 172 -9.49 7.97 -6.82
C TYR A 172 -9.38 8.90 -8.03
N ALA A 173 -10.27 8.75 -9.02
CA ALA A 173 -10.38 9.66 -10.14
C ALA A 173 -10.92 11.04 -9.72
N PRO A 174 -10.57 12.11 -10.44
CA PRO A 174 -11.16 13.41 -10.18
C PRO A 174 -12.69 13.36 -10.40
N ALA A 175 -13.45 14.01 -9.53
CA ALA A 175 -14.91 13.86 -9.47
C ALA A 175 -15.61 13.99 -10.83
N ASN A 176 -15.21 15.01 -11.62
CA ASN A 176 -15.78 15.33 -12.93
C ASN A 176 -15.47 14.28 -14.02
N PHE A 177 -14.44 13.45 -13.82
CA PHE A 177 -13.99 12.44 -14.78
C PHE A 177 -14.21 11.01 -14.30
N SER A 178 -14.62 10.82 -13.05
CA SER A 178 -14.72 9.52 -12.37
C SER A 178 -15.39 8.43 -13.20
N ARG A 179 -16.49 8.74 -13.89
CA ARG A 179 -17.25 7.80 -14.72
C ARG A 179 -16.47 7.19 -15.90
N TYR A 180 -15.41 7.83 -16.36
CA TYR A 180 -14.62 7.37 -17.51
C TYR A 180 -13.49 6.41 -17.13
N TYR A 181 -13.20 6.26 -15.84
CA TYR A 181 -12.16 5.37 -15.37
C TYR A 181 -12.68 3.96 -15.14
N TYR A 182 -11.93 2.98 -15.62
CA TYR A 182 -12.17 1.56 -15.41
C TYR A 182 -10.85 0.84 -15.06
N PRO A 183 -10.92 -0.30 -14.36
CA PRO A 183 -9.72 -1.01 -13.95
C PRO A 183 -9.08 -1.73 -15.15
N TYR A 184 -7.76 -1.64 -15.24
CA TYR A 184 -6.94 -2.34 -16.20
C TYR A 184 -5.76 -2.99 -15.46
N ARG A 185 -5.63 -4.31 -15.63
CA ARG A 185 -4.56 -5.08 -15.01
C ARG A 185 -3.42 -5.24 -16.00
N THR A 186 -2.24 -4.80 -15.60
CA THR A 186 -1.00 -5.11 -16.32
C THR A 186 -0.32 -6.33 -15.69
N GLN A 187 0.80 -6.76 -16.27
CA GLN A 187 1.62 -7.82 -15.69
C GLN A 187 2.06 -7.50 -14.24
N ASN A 188 2.37 -6.22 -13.95
CA ASN A 188 3.01 -5.84 -12.67
C ASN A 188 2.22 -4.78 -11.89
N SER A 189 1.05 -4.36 -12.36
CA SER A 189 0.28 -3.28 -11.74
C SER A 189 -1.22 -3.38 -11.98
N PHE A 190 -1.96 -2.69 -11.13
CA PHE A 190 -3.37 -2.36 -11.37
C PHE A 190 -3.47 -0.87 -11.62
N LEU A 191 -4.05 -0.53 -12.76
CA LEU A 191 -4.21 0.84 -13.21
C LEU A 191 -5.70 1.14 -13.35
N CYS A 192 -6.09 2.37 -13.10
CA CYS A 192 -7.33 2.92 -13.62
C CYS A 192 -6.98 3.72 -14.86
N VAL A 193 -7.62 3.35 -15.95
CA VAL A 193 -7.38 3.91 -17.27
C VAL A 193 -8.68 4.45 -17.81
N THR A 194 -8.59 5.30 -18.82
CA THR A 194 -9.73 5.75 -19.61
C THR A 194 -9.58 5.22 -21.03
N ASN A 195 -10.59 5.44 -21.88
CA ASN A 195 -10.44 5.12 -23.30
C ASN A 195 -9.36 5.98 -24.00
N CYS A 196 -8.86 7.03 -23.35
CA CYS A 196 -7.79 7.87 -23.89
C CYS A 196 -6.39 7.34 -23.57
N THR A 197 -6.28 6.32 -22.72
CA THR A 197 -4.98 5.79 -22.29
C THR A 197 -4.33 5.00 -23.42
N LEU A 198 -3.13 5.43 -23.82
CA LEU A 198 -2.36 4.76 -24.88
C LEU A 198 -1.98 3.32 -24.48
N ASN A 199 -1.88 2.44 -25.47
CA ASN A 199 -1.48 1.04 -25.32
C ASN A 199 -2.44 0.19 -24.46
N VAL A 200 -3.68 0.63 -24.30
CA VAL A 200 -4.78 -0.15 -23.74
C VAL A 200 -5.67 -0.62 -24.90
N PRO A 201 -6.07 -1.90 -24.97
CA PRO A 201 -6.99 -2.38 -26.00
C PRO A 201 -8.28 -1.55 -26.05
N GLY A 202 -8.62 -1.03 -27.23
CA GLY A 202 -9.79 -0.16 -27.42
C GLY A 202 -9.53 1.33 -27.17
N SER A 203 -8.28 1.76 -27.01
CA SER A 203 -7.93 3.17 -26.84
C SER A 203 -8.30 4.02 -28.07
N ILE A 204 -8.79 5.23 -27.84
CA ILE A 204 -9.08 6.26 -28.83
C ILE A 204 -8.16 7.48 -28.62
N ASN A 205 -7.92 8.25 -29.68
CA ASN A 205 -7.18 9.51 -29.57
C ASN A 205 -8.10 10.61 -29.03
N CYS A 206 -7.84 11.08 -27.81
CA CYS A 206 -8.59 12.16 -27.17
C CYS A 206 -7.91 13.55 -27.29
N ASN A 207 -6.81 13.66 -28.05
CA ASN A 207 -6.04 14.90 -28.24
C ASN A 207 -5.64 15.58 -26.92
N SER A 208 -6.37 16.62 -26.50
CA SER A 208 -6.11 17.39 -25.27
C SER A 208 -7.19 17.19 -24.21
N GLY A 209 -7.94 16.09 -24.22
CA GLY A 209 -8.95 15.80 -23.20
C GLY A 209 -9.91 14.71 -23.64
#